data_AF-A0A0B7F359-F1
#
_entry.id   AF-A0A0B7F359-F1
#
_cell.length_a   1.000
_cell.length_b   1.000
_cell.length_c   1.000
_cell.angle_alpha   90.00
_cell.angle_beta   90.00
_cell.angle_gamma   90.00
#
_symmetry.space_group_name_H-M   'P 1'
#
loop_
_entity.id
_entity.type
_entity.pdbx_description
1 polymer ?
#
loop_
_entity_poly.entity_id
_entity_poly.type
_entity_poly.pdbx_seq_one_letter_code
_entity_poly.pdbx_strand_id
1 'polypeptide(L)'
;MTQTSPLVAVVGSTGTGKSRLSIELASAVGRGLEESLGSWKASRIINADAMQAYKGLDLVTNKVTKSEMNGIEHTLFDFRKLENEYVVTEWVMDAIAEIHRAHSDNELPIVVGGTAYWVQHLLFANGLTSLEHPTHEPTAESPIPTSLTNLPPSLQQLFDNLPPRGDGVDEATAFDLHSLLSHLDPATAARWHWKDTRKVLRSLNIIRESNKTVEDTYGSQLDPVARYPTLIFWLYMDSNHLNPMLDARIEKMVQLGLKDEIEVMRDAISGAESRGQMTGLNQAIG
;
A
#
# COMPACT_ATOMS: atom_id res chain seq x y z
N MET A 1 13.10 30.95 -0.04
CA MET A 1 13.15 29.68 0.71
C MET A 1 12.02 28.83 0.19
N THR A 2 12.29 27.69 -0.45
CA THR A 2 11.23 26.74 -0.82
C THR A 2 10.57 26.28 0.48
N GLN A 3 9.28 26.57 0.63
CA GLN A 3 8.52 26.18 1.80
C GLN A 3 8.54 24.64 1.85
N THR A 4 9.18 24.07 2.87
CA THR A 4 9.21 22.63 3.06
C THR A 4 7.80 22.15 3.40
N SER A 5 7.36 21.08 2.75
CA SER A 5 6.07 20.42 2.97
C SER A 5 6.27 19.19 3.88
N PRO A 6 6.27 19.34 5.22
CA PRO A 6 6.60 18.25 6.13
C PRO A 6 5.45 17.24 6.26
N LEU A 7 5.80 16.03 6.67
CA LEU A 7 4.87 14.94 6.92
C LEU A 7 5.17 14.30 8.27
N VAL A 8 4.13 13.91 9.02
CA VAL A 8 4.28 13.01 10.17
C VAL A 8 3.75 11.64 9.80
N ALA A 9 4.48 10.58 10.12
CA ALA A 9 4.03 9.21 9.96
C ALA A 9 4.01 8.49 11.32
N VAL A 10 2.90 7.83 11.65
CA VAL A 10 2.72 7.01 12.85
C VAL A 10 2.51 5.56 12.43
N VAL A 11 3.55 4.74 12.61
CA VAL A 11 3.62 3.36 12.11
C VAL A 11 3.88 2.37 13.25
N GLY A 12 3.58 1.10 13.02
CA GLY A 12 3.74 0.03 14.01
C GLY A 12 2.69 -1.07 13.88
N SER A 13 2.83 -2.13 14.67
CA SER A 13 1.90 -3.26 14.65
C SER A 13 0.50 -2.87 15.17
N THR A 14 -0.50 -3.67 14.83
CA THR A 14 -1.86 -3.51 15.38
C THR A 14 -1.83 -3.66 16.89
N GLY A 15 -2.60 -2.85 17.62
CA GLY A 15 -2.66 -2.88 19.09
C GLY A 15 -1.63 -1.99 19.81
N THR A 16 -0.64 -1.41 19.12
CA THR A 16 0.40 -0.57 19.77
C THR A 16 -0.05 0.86 20.10
N GLY A 17 -1.29 1.24 19.77
CA GLY A 17 -1.83 2.57 20.11
C GLY A 17 -1.62 3.66 19.06
N LYS A 18 -1.33 3.30 17.79
CA LYS A 18 -1.12 4.26 16.69
C LYS A 18 -2.19 5.34 16.57
N SER A 19 -3.46 4.93 16.49
CA SER A 19 -4.58 5.87 16.32
C SER A 19 -4.72 6.82 17.51
N ARG A 20 -4.46 6.33 18.73
CA ARG A 20 -4.47 7.17 19.92
C ARG A 20 -3.37 8.23 19.85
N LEU A 21 -2.13 7.84 19.55
CA LEU A 21 -1.03 8.79 19.44
C LEU A 21 -1.30 9.83 18.34
N SER A 22 -1.79 9.43 17.18
CA SER A 22 -2.05 10.37 16.08
C SER A 22 -3.11 11.41 16.43
N ILE A 23 -4.16 11.00 17.16
CA ILE A 23 -5.23 11.90 17.64
C ILE A 23 -4.69 12.85 18.72
N GLU A 24 -3.85 12.35 19.63
CA GLU A 24 -3.19 13.17 20.65
C GLU A 24 -2.22 14.20 20.02
N LEU A 25 -1.43 13.79 19.01
CA LEU A 25 -0.56 14.69 18.23
C LEU A 25 -1.36 15.77 17.50
N ALA A 26 -2.40 15.38 16.75
CA ALA A 26 -3.27 16.32 16.05
C ALA A 26 -3.95 17.32 17.00
N SER A 27 -4.43 16.83 18.14
CA SER A 27 -5.03 17.67 19.19
C SER A 27 -4.01 18.62 19.84
N ALA A 28 -2.74 18.20 19.97
CA ALA A 28 -1.68 19.06 20.47
C ALA A 28 -1.32 20.17 19.46
N VAL A 29 -1.25 19.85 18.17
CA VAL A 29 -1.02 20.83 17.10
C VAL A 29 -2.13 21.88 17.08
N GLY A 30 -3.40 21.46 17.09
CA GLY A 30 -4.54 22.39 17.10
C GLY A 30 -4.63 23.29 18.34
N ARG A 31 -3.98 22.92 19.45
CA ARG A 31 -3.87 23.76 20.67
C ARG A 31 -2.70 24.73 20.64
N GLY A 32 -1.87 24.71 19.60
CA GLY A 32 -0.74 25.63 19.44
C GLY A 32 0.53 25.18 20.15
N LEU A 33 1.07 24.01 19.79
CA LEU A 33 2.47 23.65 20.07
C LEU A 33 3.39 24.84 19.67
N GLU A 34 3.96 25.52 20.66
CA GLU A 34 4.53 26.87 20.56
C GLU A 34 5.83 27.01 19.74
N GLU A 35 5.98 28.24 19.20
CA GLU A 35 7.12 28.98 18.63
C GLU A 35 8.04 28.37 17.55
N SER A 36 8.18 27.06 17.39
CA SER A 36 9.29 26.49 16.57
C SER A 36 8.90 25.62 15.36
N LEU A 37 7.68 25.09 15.32
CA LEU A 37 7.13 24.41 14.15
C LEU A 37 6.07 25.32 13.55
N GLY A 38 6.14 25.58 12.24
CA GLY A 38 5.28 26.55 11.55
C GLY A 38 3.81 26.51 11.99
N SER A 39 3.12 27.66 11.94
CA SER A 39 1.80 27.88 12.51
C SER A 39 0.69 27.08 11.81
N TRP A 40 0.68 25.75 11.95
CA TRP A 40 -0.40 24.88 11.48
C TRP A 40 -1.68 25.22 12.24
N LYS A 41 -2.80 25.40 11.54
CA LYS A 41 -4.10 25.70 12.15
C LYS A 41 -4.75 24.46 12.76
N ALA A 42 -4.48 23.30 12.15
CA ALA A 42 -5.03 22.02 12.53
C ALA A 42 -4.12 20.89 12.01
N SER A 43 -4.59 19.66 12.11
CA SER A 43 -3.97 18.50 11.50
C SER A 43 -5.03 17.63 10.83
N ARG A 44 -4.62 16.93 9.78
CA ARG A 44 -5.44 15.96 9.06
C ARG A 44 -4.81 14.59 9.18
N ILE A 45 -5.57 13.60 9.66
CA ILE A 45 -5.12 12.23 9.72
C ILE A 45 -5.42 11.56 8.37
N ILE A 46 -4.42 10.91 7.78
CA ILE A 46 -4.53 10.16 6.53
C ILE A 46 -4.35 8.69 6.87
N ASN A 47 -5.38 7.88 6.65
CA ASN A 47 -5.32 6.46 6.94
C ASN A 47 -4.36 5.72 5.99
N ALA A 48 -3.53 4.84 6.54
CA ALA A 48 -2.64 3.93 5.84
C ALA A 48 -2.85 2.48 6.28
N ASP A 49 -4.10 2.10 6.56
CA ASP A 49 -4.52 0.74 6.86
C ASP A 49 -5.49 0.27 5.77
N ALA A 50 -5.07 -0.72 5.00
CA ALA A 50 -5.77 -1.10 3.77
C ALA A 50 -7.22 -1.53 4.03
N MET A 51 -7.48 -2.13 5.20
CA MET A 51 -8.81 -2.64 5.53
C MET A 51 -9.70 -1.53 6.10
N GLN A 52 -9.15 -0.55 6.81
CA GLN A 52 -9.92 0.58 7.35
C GLN A 52 -10.44 1.54 6.28
N ALA A 53 -9.92 1.47 5.05
CA ALA A 53 -10.47 2.19 3.91
C ALA A 53 -11.90 1.75 3.55
N TYR A 54 -12.29 0.51 3.87
CA TYR A 54 -13.57 -0.08 3.48
C TYR A 54 -14.73 0.30 4.38
N LYS A 55 -15.89 0.57 3.77
CA LYS A 55 -17.11 1.00 4.46
C LYS A 55 -17.74 -0.08 5.33
N GLY A 56 -18.15 0.29 6.55
CA GLY A 56 -19.04 -0.52 7.40
C GLY A 56 -18.42 -1.78 8.02
N LEU A 57 -17.10 -1.94 7.95
CA LEU A 57 -16.33 -2.99 8.59
C LEU A 57 -15.62 -2.45 9.84
N ASP A 58 -16.37 -1.90 10.78
CA ASP A 58 -15.81 -1.07 11.86
C ASP A 58 -15.16 -1.92 12.95
N LEU A 59 -15.80 -3.01 13.35
CA LEU A 59 -15.29 -3.93 14.36
C LEU A 59 -14.10 -4.72 13.80
N VAL A 60 -14.28 -5.43 12.68
CA VAL A 60 -13.25 -6.34 12.13
C VAL A 60 -11.98 -5.60 11.73
N THR A 61 -12.09 -4.34 11.29
CA THR A 61 -10.92 -3.50 10.95
C THR A 61 -10.48 -2.58 12.09
N ASN A 62 -11.12 -2.69 13.26
CA ASN A 62 -10.80 -1.94 14.48
C ASN A 62 -10.70 -0.43 14.21
N LYS A 63 -11.73 0.12 13.58
CA LYS A 63 -11.84 1.55 13.31
C LYS A 63 -12.02 2.33 14.60
N VAL A 64 -11.39 3.49 14.65
CA VAL A 64 -11.70 4.48 15.68
C VAL A 64 -13.11 5.01 15.45
N THR A 65 -13.89 5.13 16.53
CA THR A 65 -15.24 5.68 16.49
C THR A 65 -15.20 7.20 16.29
N LYS A 66 -16.31 7.79 15.83
CA LYS A 66 -16.42 9.26 15.68
C LYS A 66 -16.16 10.02 16.98
N SER A 67 -16.54 9.45 18.13
CA SER A 67 -16.23 10.03 19.43
C SER A 67 -14.74 9.99 19.74
N GLU A 68 -14.06 8.89 19.43
CA GLU A 68 -12.62 8.74 19.66
C GLU A 68 -11.79 9.63 18.73
N MET A 69 -12.27 9.88 17.50
CA MET A 69 -11.63 10.82 16.55
C MET A 69 -11.50 12.25 17.11
N ASN A 70 -12.25 12.61 18.15
CA ASN A 70 -12.15 13.91 18.84
C ASN A 70 -12.27 15.12 17.89
N GLY A 71 -13.14 15.03 16.87
CA GLY A 71 -13.35 16.08 15.88
C GLY A 71 -12.22 16.25 14.86
N ILE A 72 -11.17 15.44 14.90
CA ILE A 72 -10.07 15.48 13.94
C ILE A 72 -10.48 14.78 12.64
N GLU A 73 -10.24 15.43 11.51
CA GLU A 73 -10.53 14.87 10.19
C GLU A 73 -9.66 13.65 9.91
N HIS A 74 -10.31 12.54 9.54
CA HIS A 74 -9.67 11.32 9.06
C HIS A 74 -10.04 11.12 7.60
N THR A 75 -9.05 11.10 6.72
CA THR A 75 -9.20 10.89 5.27
C THR A 75 -8.72 9.52 4.84
N LEU A 76 -9.16 9.07 3.66
CA LEU A 76 -8.94 7.71 3.15
C LEU A 76 -9.40 6.61 4.12
N PHE A 77 -10.40 6.94 4.93
CA PHE A 77 -10.93 6.10 6.01
C PHE A 77 -12.44 5.90 5.79
N ASP A 78 -12.92 4.65 5.88
CA ASP A 78 -14.35 4.32 5.79
C ASP A 78 -15.05 4.90 4.53
N PHE A 79 -14.40 4.83 3.37
CA PHE A 79 -14.87 5.50 2.14
C PHE A 79 -15.02 4.56 0.94
N ARG A 80 -14.23 3.49 0.86
CA ARG A 80 -14.25 2.51 -0.23
C ARG A 80 -15.42 1.55 -0.06
N LYS A 81 -16.15 1.27 -1.15
CA LYS A 81 -17.18 0.22 -1.14
C LYS A 81 -16.54 -1.17 -1.11
N LEU A 82 -17.23 -2.13 -0.52
CA LEU A 82 -16.78 -3.51 -0.35
C LEU A 82 -16.47 -4.22 -1.68
N GLU A 83 -17.20 -3.88 -2.75
CA GLU A 83 -17.02 -4.51 -4.06
C GLU A 83 -15.80 -3.96 -4.82
N ASN A 84 -15.24 -2.83 -4.37
CA ASN A 84 -14.18 -2.13 -5.08
C ASN A 84 -12.83 -2.42 -4.44
N GLU A 85 -11.94 -3.14 -5.13
CA GLU A 85 -10.55 -3.32 -4.70
C GLU A 85 -9.86 -1.96 -4.50
N TYR A 86 -8.97 -1.86 -3.51
CA TYR A 86 -8.16 -0.67 -3.28
C TYR A 86 -6.69 -1.07 -3.22
N VAL A 87 -5.92 -0.59 -4.19
CA VAL A 87 -4.53 -1.01 -4.42
C VAL A 87 -3.55 0.09 -4.02
N VAL A 88 -2.30 -0.29 -3.75
CA VAL A 88 -1.26 0.63 -3.28
C VAL A 88 -1.05 1.84 -4.20
N THR A 89 -1.13 1.66 -5.52
CA THR A 89 -0.93 2.76 -6.49
C THR A 89 -2.03 3.80 -6.39
N GLU A 90 -3.29 3.35 -6.23
CA GLU A 90 -4.44 4.23 -6.05
C GLU A 90 -4.33 4.97 -4.71
N TRP A 91 -4.03 4.24 -3.63
CA TRP A 91 -3.84 4.85 -2.32
C TRP A 91 -2.70 5.86 -2.27
N VAL A 92 -1.56 5.61 -2.92
CA VAL A 92 -0.45 6.58 -2.98
C VAL A 92 -0.87 7.86 -3.68
N MET A 93 -1.60 7.77 -4.81
CA MET A 93 -2.12 8.95 -5.51
C MET A 93 -3.08 9.74 -4.62
N ASP A 94 -4.03 9.05 -3.98
CA ASP A 94 -5.00 9.66 -3.07
C ASP A 94 -4.32 10.31 -1.86
N ALA A 95 -3.34 9.64 -1.26
CA ALA A 95 -2.60 10.14 -0.11
C ALA A 95 -1.76 11.37 -0.46
N ILE A 96 -1.12 11.39 -1.64
CA ILE A 96 -0.41 12.58 -2.15
C ILE A 96 -1.39 13.75 -2.32
N ALA A 97 -2.58 13.50 -2.88
CA ALA A 97 -3.60 14.53 -3.04
C ALA A 97 -4.07 15.09 -1.68
N GLU A 98 -4.31 14.23 -0.69
CA GLU A 98 -4.70 14.65 0.66
C GLU A 98 -3.57 15.38 1.41
N ILE A 99 -2.31 15.00 1.22
CA ILE A 99 -1.15 15.74 1.75
C ILE A 99 -1.09 17.14 1.15
N HIS A 100 -1.21 17.26 -0.17
CA HIS A 100 -1.22 18.57 -0.84
C HIS A 100 -2.37 19.44 -0.34
N ARG A 101 -3.56 18.86 -0.17
CA ARG A 101 -4.73 19.57 0.35
C ARG A 101 -4.53 20.01 1.80
N ALA A 102 -4.00 19.14 2.66
CA ALA A 102 -3.69 19.51 4.04
C ALA A 102 -2.70 20.69 4.09
N HIS A 103 -1.62 20.64 3.30
CA HIS A 103 -0.66 21.75 3.24
C HIS A 103 -1.28 23.03 2.68
N SER A 104 -2.14 22.97 1.66
CA SER A 104 -2.82 24.17 1.13
C SER A 104 -3.78 24.80 2.14
N ASP A 105 -4.39 23.97 2.99
CA ASP A 105 -5.29 24.40 4.06
C ASP A 105 -4.52 24.85 5.32
N ASN A 106 -3.18 24.81 5.29
CA ASN A 106 -2.29 25.09 6.43
C ASN A 106 -2.58 24.16 7.62
N GLU A 107 -2.74 22.88 7.31
CA GLU A 107 -2.89 21.75 8.24
C GLU A 107 -1.68 20.81 8.15
N LEU A 108 -1.29 20.23 9.28
CA LEU A 108 -0.24 19.22 9.31
C LEU A 108 -0.81 17.85 8.89
N PRO A 109 -0.34 17.23 7.79
CA PRO A 109 -0.72 15.87 7.46
C PRO A 109 -0.04 14.86 8.38
N ILE A 110 -0.83 13.94 8.94
CA ILE A 110 -0.38 12.84 9.79
C ILE A 110 -0.85 11.51 9.17
N VAL A 111 0.06 10.75 8.59
CA VAL A 111 -0.23 9.43 8.02
C VAL A 111 -0.17 8.37 9.11
N VAL A 112 -1.20 7.53 9.24
CA VAL A 112 -1.34 6.58 10.35
C VAL A 112 -1.81 5.24 9.84
N GLY A 113 -1.07 4.16 10.12
CA GLY A 113 -1.52 2.83 9.70
C GLY A 113 -0.54 1.70 9.94
N GLY A 114 -1.03 0.48 9.76
CA GLY A 114 -0.25 -0.76 9.88
C GLY A 114 0.28 -1.29 8.55
N THR A 115 -0.20 -0.80 7.41
CA THR A 115 0.24 -1.26 6.09
C THR A 115 1.57 -0.60 5.73
N ALA A 116 2.66 -1.09 6.32
CA ALA A 116 4.01 -0.54 6.14
C ALA A 116 4.41 -0.42 4.66
N TYR A 117 3.97 -1.37 3.83
CA TYR A 117 4.17 -1.35 2.38
C TYR A 117 3.60 -0.08 1.72
N TRP A 118 2.40 0.35 2.11
CA TRP A 118 1.78 1.58 1.59
C TRP A 118 2.58 2.81 2.02
N VAL A 119 2.86 2.93 3.32
CA VAL A 119 3.63 4.05 3.87
C VAL A 119 5.01 4.14 3.21
N GLN A 120 5.71 3.02 3.00
CA GLN A 120 6.99 3.00 2.30
C GLN A 120 6.90 3.61 0.90
N HIS A 121 5.88 3.26 0.11
CA HIS A 121 5.69 3.79 -1.24
C HIS A 121 5.24 5.26 -1.29
N LEU A 122 4.61 5.75 -0.21
CA LEU A 122 4.34 7.16 -0.06
C LEU A 122 5.61 7.95 0.28
N LEU A 123 6.39 7.45 1.24
CA LEU A 123 7.57 8.13 1.76
C LEU A 123 8.73 8.17 0.78
N PHE A 124 8.88 7.17 -0.08
CA PHE A 124 9.99 7.06 -1.02
C PHE A 124 9.49 7.03 -2.47
N ALA A 125 9.98 7.97 -3.27
CA ALA A 125 9.45 8.20 -4.62
C ALA A 125 9.58 6.98 -5.55
N ASN A 126 10.67 6.23 -5.38
CA ASN A 126 11.18 5.29 -6.36
C ASN A 126 10.52 3.88 -6.34
N GLY A 127 9.53 3.63 -5.49
CA GLY A 127 9.08 2.26 -5.23
C GLY A 127 8.03 1.69 -6.20
N LEU A 128 7.32 2.52 -6.98
CA LEU A 128 6.25 2.07 -7.89
C LEU A 128 6.50 2.59 -9.30
N THR A 129 7.09 1.76 -10.17
CA THR A 129 7.38 2.13 -11.58
C THR A 129 6.13 2.53 -12.37
N SER A 130 4.93 2.14 -11.95
CA SER A 130 3.66 2.50 -12.61
C SER A 130 3.24 3.96 -12.36
N LEU A 131 3.83 4.64 -11.37
CA LEU A 131 3.48 6.02 -11.00
C LEU A 131 4.46 7.06 -11.58
N GLU A 132 5.62 6.61 -12.04
CA GLU A 132 6.68 7.48 -12.52
C GLU A 132 7.05 7.05 -13.94
N HIS A 133 6.71 7.89 -14.92
CA HIS A 133 7.29 7.76 -16.26
C HIS A 133 8.81 7.88 -16.10
N PRO A 134 9.61 6.88 -16.51
CA PRO A 134 11.06 7.04 -16.48
C PRO A 134 11.42 8.21 -17.41
N THR A 135 11.78 9.35 -16.83
CA THR A 135 12.20 10.57 -17.55
C THR A 135 13.60 10.46 -18.15
N HIS A 136 14.23 9.29 -18.07
CA HIS A 136 15.52 9.04 -18.68
C HIS A 136 15.34 8.61 -20.13
N GLU A 137 15.79 9.48 -21.04
CA GLU A 137 16.03 9.15 -22.44
C GLU A 137 16.78 7.82 -22.58
N PRO A 138 16.44 7.01 -23.59
CA PRO A 138 17.04 5.69 -23.79
C PRO A 138 18.53 5.85 -24.07
N THR A 139 19.36 5.62 -23.07
CA THR A 139 20.80 5.49 -23.24
C THR A 139 21.13 4.01 -23.47
N ALA A 140 21.74 3.79 -24.65
CA ALA A 140 22.51 2.64 -25.14
C ALA A 140 22.00 1.20 -24.81
N GLU A 141 21.58 0.51 -25.88
CA GLU A 141 21.53 -0.96 -26.06
C GLU A 141 21.18 -1.80 -24.81
N SER A 142 19.90 -1.79 -24.45
CA SER A 142 19.33 -2.78 -23.52
C SER A 142 19.43 -4.19 -24.16
N PRO A 143 19.86 -5.24 -23.44
CA PRO A 143 19.98 -6.61 -23.98
C PRO A 143 18.63 -7.32 -24.22
N ILE A 144 17.53 -6.74 -23.75
CA ILE A 144 16.18 -7.30 -23.86
C ILE A 144 15.67 -7.45 -25.31
N PRO A 145 15.83 -6.48 -26.23
CA PRO A 145 15.48 -6.68 -27.63
C PRO A 145 16.13 -7.92 -28.26
N THR A 146 17.34 -8.32 -27.86
CA THR A 146 18.00 -9.52 -28.37
C THR A 146 17.45 -10.80 -27.72
N SER A 147 17.13 -10.77 -26.42
CA SER A 147 16.49 -11.90 -25.72
C SER A 147 15.04 -12.12 -26.20
N LEU A 148 14.29 -11.05 -26.47
CA LEU A 148 12.94 -11.11 -27.03
C LEU A 148 12.92 -11.77 -28.42
N THR A 149 13.93 -11.53 -29.26
CA THR A 149 14.03 -12.15 -30.60
C THR A 149 14.36 -13.64 -30.58
N ASN A 150 14.87 -14.17 -29.46
CA ASN A 150 15.25 -15.58 -29.32
C ASN A 150 14.27 -16.39 -28.45
N LEU A 151 13.09 -15.83 -28.13
CA LEU A 151 12.09 -16.53 -27.34
C LEU A 151 11.44 -17.68 -28.13
N PRO A 152 11.17 -18.83 -27.49
CA PRO A 152 10.27 -19.84 -28.05
C PRO A 152 8.90 -19.23 -28.41
N PRO A 153 8.25 -19.65 -29.52
CA PRO A 153 6.98 -19.08 -29.96
C PRO A 153 5.87 -19.10 -28.90
N SER A 154 5.86 -20.12 -28.03
CA SER A 154 4.91 -20.23 -26.92
C SER A 154 5.13 -19.14 -25.86
N LEU A 155 6.37 -18.86 -25.51
CA LEU A 155 6.73 -17.83 -24.53
C LEU A 155 6.54 -16.42 -25.09
N GLN A 156 6.75 -16.23 -26.39
CA GLN A 156 6.46 -14.95 -27.05
C GLN A 156 4.95 -14.65 -27.03
N GLN A 157 4.11 -15.63 -27.35
CA GLN A 157 2.64 -15.46 -27.26
C GLN A 157 2.18 -15.15 -25.82
N LEU A 158 2.82 -15.76 -24.82
CA LEU A 158 2.55 -15.48 -23.41
C LEU A 158 3.00 -14.07 -23.00
N PHE A 159 4.12 -13.57 -23.52
CA PHE A 159 4.58 -12.20 -23.27
C PHE A 159 3.63 -11.15 -23.88
N ASP A 160 3.15 -11.42 -25.09
CA ASP A 160 2.19 -10.54 -25.77
C ASP A 160 0.83 -10.54 -25.05
N ASN A 161 0.44 -11.69 -24.49
CA ASN A 161 -0.83 -11.90 -23.81
C ASN A 161 -0.64 -12.26 -22.33
N LEU A 162 0.14 -11.44 -21.61
CA LEU A 162 0.32 -11.66 -20.18
C LEU A 162 -1.04 -11.64 -19.45
N PRO A 163 -1.26 -12.56 -18.50
CA PRO A 163 -2.49 -12.57 -17.75
C PRO A 163 -2.64 -11.25 -16.98
N PRO A 164 -3.87 -10.75 -16.78
CA PRO A 164 -4.09 -9.49 -16.08
C PRO A 164 -3.70 -9.55 -14.61
N ARG A 165 -3.67 -10.76 -14.01
CA ARG A 165 -3.28 -11.00 -12.63
C ARG A 165 -2.55 -12.32 -12.47
N GLY A 166 -1.78 -12.43 -11.40
CA GLY A 166 -1.02 -13.63 -11.06
C GLY A 166 -1.76 -14.60 -10.13
N ASP A 167 -2.88 -14.20 -9.52
CA ASP A 167 -3.68 -15.09 -8.69
C ASP A 167 -4.62 -15.98 -9.51
N GLY A 168 -4.79 -17.22 -9.05
CA GLY A 168 -5.65 -18.21 -9.72
C GLY A 168 -5.09 -18.77 -11.02
N VAL A 169 -3.83 -18.46 -11.35
CA VAL A 169 -3.11 -19.04 -12.49
C VAL A 169 -2.77 -20.51 -12.17
N ASP A 170 -2.97 -21.39 -13.14
CA ASP A 170 -2.64 -22.81 -13.01
C ASP A 170 -1.12 -23.04 -12.92
N GLU A 171 -0.70 -24.18 -12.35
CA GLU A 171 0.72 -24.44 -12.09
C GLU A 171 1.57 -24.45 -13.37
N ALA A 172 1.00 -24.88 -14.51
CA ALA A 172 1.69 -24.88 -15.80
C ALA A 172 1.98 -23.45 -16.27
N THR A 173 0.97 -22.58 -16.32
CA THR A 173 1.16 -21.17 -16.70
C THR A 173 2.05 -20.43 -15.71
N ALA A 174 1.97 -20.73 -14.40
CA ALA A 174 2.88 -20.17 -13.40
C ALA A 174 4.35 -20.49 -13.69
N PHE A 175 4.62 -21.73 -14.10
CA PHE A 175 5.96 -22.18 -14.49
C PHE A 175 6.41 -21.53 -15.81
N ASP A 176 5.50 -21.38 -16.78
CA ASP A 176 5.79 -20.71 -18.05
C ASP A 176 6.11 -19.22 -17.87
N LEU A 177 5.40 -18.54 -16.96
CA LEU A 177 5.71 -17.14 -16.60
C LEU A 177 7.08 -17.01 -15.94
N HIS A 178 7.45 -17.94 -15.06
CA HIS A 178 8.78 -17.94 -14.45
C HIS A 178 9.87 -18.28 -15.47
N SER A 179 9.59 -19.20 -16.39
CA SER A 179 10.47 -19.54 -17.51
C SER A 179 10.68 -18.32 -18.42
N LEU A 180 9.62 -17.59 -18.76
CA LEU A 180 9.68 -16.34 -19.51
C LEU A 180 10.56 -15.30 -18.80
N LEU A 181 10.34 -15.10 -17.49
CA LEU A 181 11.16 -14.18 -16.71
C LEU A 181 12.63 -14.61 -16.68
N SER A 182 12.91 -15.91 -16.58
CA SER A 182 14.27 -16.46 -16.59
C SER A 182 15.01 -16.20 -17.91
N HIS A 183 14.30 -16.09 -19.04
CA HIS A 183 14.90 -15.74 -20.33
C HIS A 183 15.14 -14.22 -20.48
N LEU A 184 14.27 -13.40 -19.89
CA LEU A 184 14.33 -11.93 -20.02
C LEU A 184 15.23 -11.27 -18.97
N ASP A 185 15.20 -11.75 -17.74
CA ASP A 185 15.92 -11.23 -16.59
C ASP A 185 16.27 -12.38 -15.61
N PRO A 186 17.36 -13.12 -15.88
CA PRO A 186 17.78 -14.26 -15.07
C PRO A 186 18.06 -13.89 -13.60
N ALA A 187 18.58 -12.69 -13.35
CA ALA A 187 18.94 -12.22 -12.02
C ALA A 187 17.68 -12.02 -11.16
N THR A 188 16.64 -11.38 -11.72
CA THR A 188 15.35 -11.22 -11.04
C THR A 188 14.61 -12.55 -10.93
N ALA A 189 14.67 -13.41 -11.95
CA ALA A 189 14.05 -14.74 -11.91
C ALA A 189 14.60 -15.63 -10.78
N ALA A 190 15.91 -15.55 -10.50
CA ALA A 190 16.55 -16.30 -9.42
C ALA A 190 16.10 -15.87 -8.02
N ARG A 191 15.59 -14.63 -7.86
CA ARG A 191 15.10 -14.10 -6.59
C ARG A 191 13.70 -14.58 -6.24
N TRP A 192 12.88 -14.91 -7.25
CA TRP A 192 11.49 -15.30 -7.06
C TRP A 192 11.30 -16.80 -7.24
N HIS A 193 10.48 -17.40 -6.37
CA HIS A 193 9.99 -18.75 -6.60
C HIS A 193 8.92 -18.72 -7.70
N TRP A 194 8.84 -19.74 -8.55
CA TRP A 194 7.87 -19.79 -9.66
C TRP A 194 6.40 -19.71 -9.20
N LYS A 195 6.10 -20.18 -7.98
CA LYS A 195 4.77 -20.03 -7.34
C LYS A 195 4.45 -18.62 -6.87
N ASP A 196 5.43 -17.70 -6.79
CA ASP A 196 5.19 -16.28 -6.54
C ASP A 196 4.72 -15.57 -7.82
N THR A 197 3.69 -16.13 -8.46
CA THR A 197 3.16 -15.70 -9.77
C THR A 197 2.85 -14.21 -9.82
N ARG A 198 2.35 -13.62 -8.73
CA ARG A 198 2.12 -12.17 -8.64
C ARG A 198 3.40 -11.34 -8.82
N LYS A 199 4.51 -11.77 -8.20
CA LYS A 199 5.80 -11.06 -8.27
C LYS A 199 6.50 -11.30 -9.60
N VAL A 200 6.40 -12.54 -10.12
CA VAL A 200 6.90 -12.90 -11.45
C VAL A 200 6.19 -12.08 -12.52
N LEU A 201 4.84 -12.08 -12.51
CA LEU A 201 4.03 -11.30 -13.44
C LEU A 201 4.30 -9.80 -13.32
N ARG A 202 4.46 -9.26 -12.11
CA ARG A 202 4.81 -7.85 -11.92
C ARG A 202 6.17 -7.53 -12.55
N SER A 203 7.16 -8.39 -12.37
CA SER A 203 8.50 -8.24 -12.96
C SER A 203 8.42 -8.21 -14.50
N LEU A 204 7.64 -9.13 -15.08
CA LEU A 204 7.37 -9.16 -16.53
C LEU A 204 6.66 -7.90 -17.03
N ASN A 205 5.67 -7.40 -16.29
CA ASN A 205 5.00 -6.15 -16.63
C ASN A 205 5.95 -4.95 -16.60
N ILE A 206 6.89 -4.89 -15.63
CA ILE A 206 7.91 -3.84 -15.59
C ILE A 206 8.79 -3.89 -16.83
N ILE A 207 9.23 -5.09 -17.23
CA ILE A 207 10.06 -5.27 -18.44
C ILE A 207 9.29 -4.81 -19.68
N ARG A 208 8.00 -5.16 -19.78
CA ARG A 208 7.11 -4.74 -20.88
C ARG A 208 6.87 -3.23 -20.91
N GLU A 209 6.71 -2.59 -19.75
CA GLU A 209 6.46 -1.15 -19.63
C GLU A 209 7.74 -0.31 -19.88
N SER A 210 8.89 -0.79 -19.41
CA SER A 210 10.15 -0.04 -19.42
C SER A 210 11.10 -0.40 -20.56
N ASN A 211 10.92 -1.54 -21.23
CA ASN A 211 11.88 -2.17 -22.14
C ASN A 211 13.29 -2.37 -21.53
N LYS A 212 13.39 -2.36 -20.21
CA LYS A 212 14.62 -2.56 -19.42
C LYS A 212 14.43 -3.70 -18.43
N THR A 213 15.54 -4.32 -18.00
CA THR A 213 15.45 -5.39 -17.00
C THR A 213 14.99 -4.78 -15.69
N VAL A 214 14.44 -5.60 -14.79
CA VAL A 214 14.03 -5.10 -13.47
C VAL A 214 15.27 -4.63 -12.71
N GLU A 215 16.38 -5.34 -12.85
CA GLU A 215 17.66 -4.93 -12.27
C GLU A 215 18.19 -3.62 -12.86
N ASP A 216 18.09 -3.37 -14.16
CA ASP A 216 18.51 -2.08 -14.74
C ASP A 216 17.57 -0.93 -14.33
N THR A 217 16.29 -1.23 -14.17
CA THR A 217 15.26 -0.24 -13.78
C THR A 217 15.44 0.20 -12.32
N TYR A 218 15.73 -0.73 -11.41
CA TYR A 218 15.93 -0.44 -9.99
C TYR A 218 17.39 -0.21 -9.60
N GLY A 219 18.35 -0.82 -10.30
CA GLY A 219 19.79 -0.72 -10.04
C GLY A 219 20.39 0.62 -10.47
N SER A 220 19.70 1.35 -11.36
CA SER A 220 20.02 2.75 -11.68
C SER A 220 19.40 3.76 -10.71
N GLN A 221 18.48 3.33 -9.82
CA GLN A 221 17.94 4.18 -8.76
C GLN A 221 18.93 4.23 -7.59
N LEU A 222 19.63 5.36 -7.51
CA LEU A 222 20.37 5.80 -6.32
C LEU A 222 19.46 5.79 -5.08
N ASP A 223 20.07 5.81 -3.89
CA ASP A 223 19.47 5.75 -2.56
C ASP A 223 18.04 6.32 -2.48
N PRO A 224 17.11 5.64 -1.78
CA PRO A 224 15.71 6.02 -1.75
C PRO A 224 15.53 7.48 -1.31
N VAL A 225 15.06 8.32 -2.24
CA VAL A 225 14.83 9.73 -1.99
C VAL A 225 13.50 9.90 -1.25
N ALA A 226 13.56 10.52 -0.07
CA ALA A 226 12.37 10.85 0.69
C ALA A 226 11.54 11.91 -0.05
N ARG A 227 10.25 11.63 -0.25
CA ARG A 227 9.30 12.53 -0.95
C ARG A 227 9.02 13.80 -0.14
N TYR A 228 9.03 13.70 1.18
CA TYR A 228 8.78 14.79 2.11
C TYR A 228 9.79 14.78 3.26
N PRO A 229 10.13 15.95 3.85
CA PRO A 229 10.74 16.00 5.17
C PRO A 229 9.81 15.34 6.19
N THR A 230 10.12 14.10 6.58
CA THR A 230 9.20 13.25 7.33
C THR A 230 9.70 12.98 8.74
N LEU A 231 8.85 13.20 9.75
CA LEU A 231 9.04 12.71 11.11
C LEU A 231 8.28 11.38 11.28
N ILE A 232 9.00 10.31 11.59
CA ILE A 232 8.41 8.97 11.73
C ILE A 232 8.39 8.57 13.20
N PHE A 233 7.19 8.35 13.74
CA PHE A 233 6.97 7.67 15.01
C PHE A 233 6.72 6.19 14.75
N TRP A 234 7.68 5.36 15.17
CA TRP A 234 7.51 3.91 15.16
C TRP A 234 7.14 3.40 16.54
N LEU A 235 5.88 2.99 16.69
CA LEU A 235 5.37 2.45 17.94
C LEU A 235 5.67 0.97 18.00
N TYR A 236 6.39 0.61 19.05
CA TYR A 236 6.82 -0.74 19.33
C TYR A 236 6.32 -1.20 20.69
N MET A 237 5.91 -2.45 20.76
CA MET A 237 5.58 -3.16 21.99
C MET A 237 6.06 -4.60 21.85
N ASP A 238 6.68 -5.11 22.90
CA ASP A 238 7.11 -6.51 22.98
C ASP A 238 5.91 -7.47 22.92
N SER A 239 6.11 -8.65 22.31
CA SER A 239 5.06 -9.64 22.09
C SER A 239 4.42 -10.16 23.38
N ASN A 240 5.15 -10.22 24.49
CA ASN A 240 4.59 -10.72 25.76
C ASN A 240 3.51 -9.78 26.32
N HIS A 241 3.60 -8.49 25.98
CA HIS A 241 2.61 -7.49 26.40
C HIS A 241 1.55 -7.26 25.31
N LEU A 242 1.96 -7.36 24.03
CA LEU A 242 1.07 -7.11 22.90
C LEU A 242 0.03 -8.22 22.73
N ASN A 243 0.42 -9.49 22.82
CA ASN A 243 -0.48 -10.61 22.54
C ASN A 243 -1.69 -10.63 23.49
N PRO A 244 -1.54 -10.50 24.83
CA PRO A 244 -2.69 -10.44 25.73
C PRO A 244 -3.67 -9.30 25.43
N MET A 245 -3.16 -8.14 24.99
CA MET A 245 -4.01 -7.01 24.59
C MET A 245 -4.77 -7.30 23.30
N LEU A 246 -4.15 -7.99 22.34
CA LEU A 246 -4.80 -8.41 21.09
C LEU A 246 -5.87 -9.45 21.36
N ASP A 247 -5.61 -10.43 22.23
CA ASP A 247 -6.57 -11.48 22.60
C ASP A 247 -7.80 -10.88 23.28
N ALA A 248 -7.60 -10.07 24.33
CA ALA A 248 -8.69 -9.40 25.03
C ALA A 248 -9.51 -8.49 24.10
N ARG A 249 -8.87 -7.89 23.09
CA ARG A 249 -9.54 -7.09 22.08
C ARG A 249 -10.42 -7.95 21.18
N ILE A 250 -9.94 -9.11 20.73
CA ILE A 250 -10.73 -10.04 19.91
C ILE A 250 -11.97 -10.51 20.69
N GLU A 251 -11.81 -10.86 21.97
CA GLU A 251 -12.94 -11.24 22.84
C GLU A 251 -14.01 -10.13 22.88
N LYS A 252 -13.58 -8.87 23.05
CA LYS A 252 -14.48 -7.71 23.02
C LYS A 252 -15.16 -7.54 21.66
N MET A 253 -14.44 -7.74 20.55
CA MET A 253 -15.02 -7.67 19.21
C MET A 253 -16.11 -8.72 19.00
N VAL A 254 -15.88 -9.95 19.47
CA VAL A 254 -16.88 -11.04 19.42
C VAL A 254 -18.13 -10.66 20.21
N GLN A 255 -17.97 -10.09 21.42
CA GLN A 255 -19.10 -9.63 22.24
C GLN A 255 -19.89 -8.48 21.60
N LEU A 256 -19.23 -7.64 20.80
CA LEU A 256 -19.84 -6.50 20.10
C LEU A 256 -20.49 -6.88 18.77
N GLY A 257 -20.45 -8.15 18.35
CA GLY A 257 -21.10 -8.60 17.12
C GLY A 257 -20.17 -8.74 15.91
N LEU A 258 -18.88 -9.04 16.11
CA LEU A 258 -17.93 -9.31 15.01
C LEU A 258 -18.47 -10.30 13.96
N LYS A 259 -19.26 -11.29 14.40
CA LYS A 259 -19.87 -12.28 13.51
C LYS A 259 -20.73 -11.64 12.41
N ASP A 260 -21.48 -10.59 12.75
CA ASP A 260 -22.40 -9.95 11.83
C ASP A 260 -21.63 -9.23 10.71
N GLU A 261 -20.51 -8.57 11.04
CA GLU A 261 -19.62 -7.97 10.04
C GLU A 261 -18.93 -9.01 9.15
N ILE A 262 -18.54 -10.17 9.71
CA ILE A 262 -17.96 -11.27 8.93
C ILE A 262 -18.98 -11.81 7.91
N GLU A 263 -20.25 -11.94 8.30
CA GLU A 263 -21.32 -12.36 7.38
C GLU A 263 -21.50 -11.36 6.23
N VAL A 264 -21.55 -10.05 6.53
CA VAL A 264 -21.60 -8.99 5.51
C VAL A 264 -20.39 -9.05 4.57
N MET A 265 -19.19 -9.26 5.11
CA MET A 265 -17.98 -9.37 4.31
C MET A 265 -18.02 -10.60 3.38
N ARG A 266 -18.46 -11.75 3.90
CA ARG A 266 -18.60 -12.99 3.12
C ARG A 266 -19.62 -12.85 1.99
N ASP A 267 -20.75 -12.19 2.25
CA ASP A 267 -21.77 -11.94 1.24
C ASP A 267 -21.26 -11.00 0.14
N ALA A 268 -20.50 -9.98 0.51
CA ALA A 268 -19.85 -9.08 -0.44
C ALA A 268 -18.83 -9.81 -1.32
N ILE A 269 -18.00 -10.69 -0.73
CA ILE A 269 -17.02 -11.52 -1.44
C ILE A 269 -17.74 -12.47 -2.41
N SER A 270 -18.72 -13.24 -1.92
CA SER A 270 -19.47 -14.20 -2.73
C SER A 270 -20.22 -13.52 -3.88
N GLY A 271 -20.79 -12.34 -3.60
CA GLY A 271 -21.44 -11.50 -4.60
C GLY A 271 -20.46 -11.02 -5.67
N ALA A 272 -19.26 -10.60 -5.30
CA ALA A 272 -18.24 -10.19 -6.24
C ALA A 272 -17.74 -11.38 -7.09
N GLU A 273 -17.46 -12.53 -6.47
CA GLU A 273 -17.05 -13.76 -7.17
C GLU A 273 -18.10 -14.19 -8.20
N SER A 274 -19.39 -14.15 -7.84
CA SER A 274 -20.49 -14.46 -8.77
C SER A 274 -20.57 -13.50 -9.97
N ARG A 275 -20.06 -12.28 -9.82
CA ARG A 275 -19.95 -11.27 -10.89
C ARG A 275 -18.60 -11.33 -11.64
N GLY A 276 -17.73 -12.29 -11.30
CA GLY A 276 -16.35 -12.34 -11.80
C GLY A 276 -15.52 -11.13 -11.37
N GLN A 277 -15.93 -10.44 -10.32
CA GLN A 277 -15.24 -9.29 -9.72
C GLN A 277 -14.40 -9.76 -8.54
N MET A 278 -13.22 -9.17 -8.40
CA MET A 278 -12.33 -9.44 -7.28
C MET A 278 -12.46 -8.36 -6.22
N THR A 279 -12.42 -8.75 -4.94
CA THR A 279 -12.46 -7.81 -3.82
C THR A 279 -11.09 -7.76 -3.14
N GLY A 280 -10.73 -6.58 -2.59
CA GLY A 280 -9.58 -6.48 -1.69
C GLY A 280 -9.83 -7.08 -0.30
N LEU A 281 -11.08 -7.51 -0.03
CA LEU A 281 -11.53 -7.98 1.27
C LEU A 281 -11.01 -9.37 1.65
N ASN A 282 -10.59 -10.17 0.68
CA ASN A 282 -9.98 -11.49 0.93
C ASN A 282 -8.64 -11.41 1.70
N GLN A 283 -8.14 -10.20 1.96
CA GLN A 283 -6.93 -9.93 2.73
C GLN A 283 -7.21 -9.50 4.18
N ALA A 284 -8.48 -9.32 4.55
CA ALA A 284 -8.85 -9.00 5.93
C ALA A 284 -8.53 -10.18 6.86
N ILE A 285 -8.07 -9.87 8.07
CA ILE A 285 -7.88 -10.85 9.14
C ILE A 285 -9.15 -10.83 10.00
N GLY A 286 -10.06 -11.79 9.81
CA GLY A 286 -11.34 -11.86 10.50
C GLY A 286 -12.19 -13.04 10.05
#